data_AF-A0A7W0ZX86-F1
#
_entry.id   AF-A0A7W0ZX86-F1
#
_cell.length_a   1.000
_cell.length_b   1.000
_cell.length_c   1.000
_cell.angle_alpha   90.00
_cell.angle_beta   90.00
_cell.angle_gamma   90.00
#
_symmetry.space_group_name_H-M   'P 1'
#
loop_
_entity.id
_entity.type
_entity.pdbx_description
1 polymer ?
#
loop_
_entity_poly.entity_id
_entity_poly.type
_entity_poly.pdbx_seq_one_letter_code
_entity_poly.pdbx_strand_id
1 'polypeptide(L)'
;MKIGALTRCTKCKFEASTHIERAKALLLTDHHLDRAGLAAASAAILSGAGVQYDEDKVAELAASIANAPVPSGIGIVMLSVGFLVALGMVGLMLVLLIRWGVSLAG
;
A
#
# COMPACT_ATOMS: atom_id res chain seq x y z
N MET A 1 5.60 -15.15 -12.37
CA MET A 1 4.18 -14.77 -12.18
C MET A 1 4.13 -13.36 -11.60
N LYS A 2 3.19 -12.52 -12.02
CA LYS A 2 2.92 -11.24 -11.37
C LYS A 2 2.01 -11.51 -10.17
N ILE A 3 2.31 -10.94 -9.01
CA ILE A 3 1.56 -11.20 -7.76
C ILE A 3 0.68 -9.99 -7.47
N GLY A 4 -0.54 -9.99 -8.00
CA GLY A 4 -1.49 -8.88 -7.85
C GLY A 4 -1.40 -7.80 -8.94
N ALA A 5 -2.47 -7.03 -9.10
CA ALA A 5 -2.63 -6.06 -10.19
C ALA A 5 -1.68 -4.86 -10.10
N LEU A 6 -1.41 -4.39 -8.88
CA LEU A 6 -0.70 -3.13 -8.62
C LEU A 6 0.78 -3.33 -8.27
N THR A 7 1.24 -4.56 -8.10
CA THR A 7 2.64 -4.83 -7.82
C THR A 7 3.47 -4.76 -9.09
N ARG A 8 4.73 -4.32 -8.93
CA ARG A 8 5.69 -4.31 -10.02
C ARG A 8 5.92 -5.72 -10.54
N CYS A 9 5.78 -5.90 -11.85
CA CYS A 9 6.05 -7.19 -12.46
C CYS A 9 7.57 -7.44 -12.50
N THR A 10 8.03 -8.56 -11.95
CA THR A 10 9.47 -8.89 -11.95
C THR A 10 10.04 -9.18 -13.34
N LYS A 11 9.19 -9.55 -14.30
CA LYS A 11 9.60 -9.93 -15.66
C LYS A 11 9.67 -8.73 -16.62
N CYS A 12 8.63 -7.91 -16.68
CA CYS A 12 8.58 -6.74 -17.57
C CYS A 12 8.87 -5.41 -16.86
N LYS A 13 9.09 -5.43 -15.54
CA LYS A 13 9.35 -4.25 -14.68
C LYS A 13 8.25 -3.18 -14.71
N PHE A 14 7.13 -3.44 -15.37
CA PHE A 14 5.97 -2.55 -15.44
C PHE A 14 5.42 -2.28 -14.04
N GLU A 15 5.17 -1.01 -13.76
CA GLU A 15 4.65 -0.49 -12.51
C GLU A 15 3.60 0.57 -12.84
N ALA A 16 2.39 0.41 -12.30
CA ALA A 16 1.29 1.32 -12.52
C ALA A 16 1.44 2.54 -11.60
N SER A 17 2.03 3.60 -12.15
CA SER A 17 2.39 4.82 -11.43
C SER A 17 1.23 5.80 -11.36
N THR A 18 0.42 5.87 -12.42
CA THR A 18 -0.73 6.77 -12.52
C THR A 18 -2.03 6.09 -12.11
N HIS A 19 -3.03 6.87 -11.65
CA HIS A 19 -4.36 6.36 -11.33
C HIS A 19 -5.01 5.63 -12.52
N ILE A 20 -4.79 6.13 -13.74
CA ILE A 20 -5.27 5.54 -15.00
C ILE A 20 -4.61 4.16 -15.22
N GLU A 21 -3.29 4.04 -15.05
CA GLU A 21 -2.58 2.77 -15.20
C GLU A 21 -3.03 1.74 -14.16
N ARG A 22 -3.29 2.21 -12.93
CA ARG A 22 -3.79 1.36 -11.85
C ARG A 22 -5.20 0.85 -12.15
N ALA A 23 -6.08 1.71 -12.68
CA ALA A 23 -7.41 1.32 -13.13
C ALA A 23 -7.34 0.28 -14.26
N LYS A 24 -6.51 0.51 -15.29
CA LYS A 24 -6.29 -0.47 -16.38
C LYS A 24 -5.75 -1.80 -15.85
N ALA A 25 -4.81 -1.77 -14.90
CA ALA A 25 -4.27 -2.97 -14.28
C ALA A 25 -5.30 -3.73 -13.43
N LEU A 26 -6.21 -3.02 -12.76
CA LEU A 26 -7.31 -3.61 -11.99
C LEU A 26 -8.38 -4.23 -12.90
N LEU A 27 -8.71 -3.58 -14.02
CA LEU A 27 -9.61 -4.18 -15.01
C LEU A 27 -9.07 -5.51 -15.53
N LEU A 28 -7.75 -5.71 -15.58
CA LEU A 28 -7.11 -6.98 -15.94
C LEU A 28 -6.94 -7.92 -14.74
N THR A 29 -7.97 -8.07 -13.92
CA THR A 29 -8.02 -9.04 -12.82
C THR A 29 -9.17 -10.03 -13.00
N ASP A 30 -9.08 -11.14 -12.28
CA ASP A 30 -10.10 -12.18 -12.17
C ASP A 30 -11.45 -11.68 -11.63
N HIS A 31 -11.49 -10.47 -11.07
CA HIS A 31 -12.73 -9.81 -10.67
C HIS A 31 -13.53 -9.26 -11.87
N HIS A 32 -12.85 -8.86 -12.95
CA HIS A 32 -13.47 -8.19 -14.10
C HIS A 32 -13.40 -8.99 -15.40
N LEU A 33 -12.41 -9.88 -15.54
CA LEU A 33 -12.28 -10.79 -16.67
C LEU A 33 -12.23 -12.24 -16.19
N ASP A 34 -12.82 -13.13 -16.98
CA ASP A 34 -12.69 -14.56 -16.78
C ASP A 34 -11.29 -15.06 -17.18
N ARG A 35 -10.98 -16.33 -16.87
CA ARG A 35 -9.65 -16.89 -17.18
C ARG A 35 -9.34 -16.88 -18.69
N ALA A 36 -10.33 -17.06 -19.56
CA ALA A 36 -10.11 -17.02 -21.00
C ALA A 36 -9.82 -15.59 -21.48
N GLY A 37 -10.57 -14.59 -20.99
CA GLY A 37 -10.31 -13.17 -21.26
C GLY A 37 -8.95 -12.70 -20.75
N LEU A 38 -8.53 -13.13 -19.56
CA LEU A 38 -7.20 -12.83 -19.02
C LEU A 38 -6.07 -13.44 -19.85
N ALA A 39 -6.25 -14.66 -20.35
CA ALA A 39 -5.28 -15.31 -21.24
C ALA A 39 -5.17 -14.57 -22.57
N ALA A 40 -6.29 -14.15 -23.16
CA ALA A 40 -6.33 -13.36 -24.38
C ALA A 40 -5.65 -11.99 -24.22
N ALA A 41 -5.97 -11.27 -23.14
CA ALA A 41 -5.33 -9.98 -22.83
C ALA A 41 -3.83 -10.13 -22.58
N SER A 42 -3.41 -11.20 -21.87
CA SER A 42 -1.99 -11.50 -21.66
C SER A 42 -1.26 -11.79 -22.97
N ALA A 43 -1.88 -12.55 -23.88
CA ALA A 43 -1.32 -12.83 -25.19
C ALA A 43 -1.19 -11.56 -26.03
N ALA A 44 -2.20 -10.67 -26.02
CA ALA A 44 -2.16 -9.39 -26.72
C ALA A 44 -1.02 -8.48 -26.20
N ILE A 45 -0.88 -8.36 -24.88
CA ILE A 45 0.22 -7.58 -24.28
C ILE A 45 1.59 -8.16 -24.66
N LEU A 46 1.72 -9.48 -24.69
CA LEU A 46 2.97 -10.15 -25.08
C LEU A 46 3.28 -9.99 -26.58
N SER A 47 2.26 -9.93 -27.44
CA SER A 47 2.43 -9.69 -28.87
C SER A 47 2.59 -8.22 -29.25
N GLY A 48 2.56 -7.30 -28.26
CA GLY A 48 2.59 -5.85 -28.49
C GLY A 48 1.30 -5.28 -29.06
N ALA A 49 0.23 -6.06 -29.10
CA ALA A 49 -1.09 -5.58 -29.48
C ALA A 49 -1.72 -4.83 -28.30
N GLY A 50 -2.24 -3.63 -28.54
CA GLY A 50 -2.95 -2.86 -27.52
C GLY A 50 -4.19 -3.60 -27.03
N VAL A 51 -4.41 -3.60 -25.72
CA VAL A 51 -5.67 -4.08 -25.13
C VAL A 51 -6.71 -2.97 -25.25
N GLN A 52 -7.87 -3.28 -25.81
CA GLN A 52 -9.02 -2.38 -25.84
C GLN A 52 -9.60 -2.28 -24.43
N TYR A 53 -9.68 -1.06 -23.90
CA TYR A 53 -10.31 -0.77 -22.61
C TYR A 53 -11.56 0.06 -22.84
N ASP A 54 -12.56 -0.16 -22.00
CA ASP A 54 -13.72 0.71 -21.87
C ASP A 54 -13.27 1.98 -21.11
N GLU A 55 -13.21 3.12 -21.80
CA GLU A 55 -12.68 4.36 -21.23
C GLU A 55 -13.55 4.88 -20.06
N ASP A 56 -14.86 4.65 -20.10
CA ASP A 56 -15.78 5.07 -19.04
C ASP A 56 -15.49 4.32 -17.74
N LYS A 57 -15.27 3.00 -17.82
CA LYS A 57 -14.91 2.17 -16.66
C LYS A 57 -13.51 2.50 -16.13
N VAL A 58 -12.57 2.83 -17.01
CA VAL A 58 -11.23 3.27 -16.59
C VAL A 58 -11.32 4.58 -15.83
N ALA A 59 -12.12 5.54 -16.29
CA ALA A 59 -12.31 6.82 -15.63
C ALA A 59 -12.99 6.67 -14.26
N GLU A 60 -14.03 5.84 -14.16
CA GLU A 60 -14.71 5.54 -12.90
C GLU A 60 -13.76 4.90 -11.87
N LEU A 61 -13.01 3.87 -12.27
CA LEU A 61 -12.03 3.25 -11.37
C LEU A 61 -10.91 4.23 -11.01
N ALA A 62 -10.40 5.01 -11.96
CA ALA A 62 -9.35 5.99 -11.67
C ALA A 62 -9.81 7.04 -10.64
N ALA A 63 -11.06 7.51 -10.76
CA ALA A 63 -11.67 8.42 -9.80
C ALA A 63 -11.83 7.76 -8.42
N SER A 64 -12.23 6.49 -8.37
CA SER A 64 -12.34 5.75 -7.10
C SER A 64 -10.97 5.56 -6.42
N ILE A 65 -9.91 5.31 -7.17
CA ILE A 65 -8.54 5.17 -6.66
C ILE A 65 -8.00 6.52 -6.17
N ALA A 66 -8.35 7.61 -6.84
CA ALA A 66 -7.97 8.96 -6.41
C ALA A 66 -8.67 9.39 -5.11
N ASN A 67 -9.92 8.97 -4.92
CA ASN A 67 -10.71 9.28 -3.72
C ASN A 67 -10.55 8.29 -2.57
N ALA A 68 -9.88 7.15 -2.79
CA ALA A 68 -9.61 6.19 -1.74
C ALA A 68 -8.66 6.83 -0.70
N PRO A 69 -9.07 6.96 0.58
CA PRO A 69 -8.17 7.44 1.62
C PRO A 69 -7.03 6.42 1.74
N VAL A 70 -5.83 6.81 1.32
CA VAL A 70 -4.62 6.02 1.57
C VAL A 70 -4.49 5.89 3.09
N PRO A 71 -4.61 4.69 3.67
CA PRO A 71 -4.28 4.52 5.07
C PRO A 71 -2.76 4.73 5.17
N SER A 72 -2.36 5.94 5.54
CA SER A 72 -0.97 6.26 5.82
C SER A 72 -0.59 5.53 7.10
N GLY A 73 -0.25 4.23 6.97
CA GLY A 73 0.23 3.41 8.08
C GLY A 73 1.43 4.04 8.80
N ILE A 74 2.14 4.95 8.12
CA ILE A 74 3.18 5.82 8.67
C ILE A 74 2.69 6.60 9.89
N GLY A 75 1.47 7.15 9.88
CA GLY A 75 0.92 7.94 10.99
C GLY A 75 0.70 7.11 12.25
N ILE A 76 0.18 5.89 12.11
CA ILE A 76 -0.08 4.98 13.24
C ILE A 76 1.25 4.48 13.83
N VAL A 77 2.23 4.14 12.97
CA VAL A 77 3.56 3.73 13.41
C VAL A 77 4.26 4.86 14.18
N MET A 78 4.22 6.10 13.67
CA MET A 78 4.85 7.24 14.35
C MET A 78 4.24 7.52 15.73
N LEU A 79 2.92 7.42 15.85
CA LEU A 79 2.19 7.65 17.09
C LEU A 79 2.49 6.56 18.13
N SER A 80 2.61 5.30 17.69
CA SER A 80 2.97 4.18 18.57
C SER A 80 4.41 4.26 19.12
N VAL A 81 5.38 4.70 18.30
CA VAL A 81 6.78 4.88 18.73
C VAL A 81 6.88 6.04 19.71
N GLY A 82 6.23 7.17 19.45
CA GLY A 82 6.21 8.32 20.37
C GLY A 82 5.67 7.96 21.75
N PHE A 83 4.61 7.16 21.81
CA PHE A 83 4.01 6.71 23.06
C PHE A 83 4.94 5.80 23.88
N LEU A 84 5.64 4.85 23.23
CA LEU A 84 6.60 3.97 23.89
C LEU A 84 7.80 4.74 24.47
N VAL A 85 8.31 5.74 23.74
CA VAL A 85 9.40 6.59 24.22
C VAL A 85 8.95 7.42 25.43
N ALA A 86 7.73 7.97 25.40
CA ALA A 86 7.18 8.73 26.53
C ALA A 86 7.03 7.86 27.79
N LEU A 87 6.49 6.64 27.66
CA LEU A 87 6.41 5.69 28.76
C LEU A 87 7.79 5.31 29.32
N GLY A 88 8.77 5.11 28.44
CA GLY A 88 10.16 4.85 28.83
C GLY A 88 10.77 5.99 29.64
N MET A 89 10.56 7.25 29.23
CA MET A 89 11.03 8.41 29.98
C MET A 89 10.35 8.53 31.35
N VAL A 90 9.04 8.32 31.42
CA VAL A 90 8.30 8.38 32.69
C VAL A 90 8.80 7.29 33.65
N GLY A 91 9.01 6.06 33.15
CA GLY A 91 9.58 4.96 33.93
C GLY A 91 11.00 5.28 34.43
N LEU A 92 11.86 5.79 33.56
CA LEU A 92 13.22 6.21 33.92
C LEU A 92 13.21 7.29 35.00
N MET A 93 12.33 8.29 34.86
CA MET A 93 12.20 9.39 35.82
C MET A 93 11.75 8.88 37.19
N LEU A 94 10.80 7.95 37.24
CA LEU A 94 10.36 7.30 38.49
C LEU A 94 11.48 6.50 39.15
N VAL A 95 12.26 5.74 38.37
CA VAL A 95 13.41 4.98 38.89
C VAL A 95 14.46 5.93 39.49
N LEU A 96 14.75 7.04 38.82
CA LEU A 96 15.68 8.05 39.33
C LEU A 96 15.18 8.69 40.63
N LEU A 97 13.88 9.04 40.70
CA LEU A 97 13.27 9.60 41.92
C LEU A 97 13.30 8.61 43.09
N ILE A 98 13.01 7.33 42.85
CA ILE A 98 13.10 6.30 43.91
C ILE A 98 14.56 6.12 44.36
N ARG A 99 15.50 6.05 43.41
CA ARG A 99 16.94 5.87 43.70
C ARG A 99 17.50 7.04 44.52
N TRP A 100 17.11 8.27 44.21
CA TRP A 100 17.53 9.47 44.93
C TRP A 100 16.79 9.64 46.26
N GLY A 101 15.49 9.34 46.31
CA GLY A 101 14.70 9.37 47.55
C GLY A 101 15.21 8.38 48.60
N VAL A 102 15.62 7.18 48.17
CA VAL A 102 16.27 6.19 49.05
C VAL A 102 17.65 6.66 49.53
N SER A 103 18.36 7.48 48.74
CA SER A 103 19.69 7.99 49.09
C SER A 103 19.68 9.18 50.08
N LEU A 104 18.52 9.80 50.30
CA LEU A 104 18.33 10.89 51.28
C LEU A 104 17.79 10.38 52.62
N ALA A 105 17.32 9.13 52.68
CA ALA A 105 16.67 8.53 53.84
C ALA A 105 17.56 7.54 54.62
N GLY A 106 18.79 7.29 54.18
CA GLY A 106 19.79 6.45 54.87
C GLY A 106 21.09 7.20 55.08
#